data_AF-A0A914BRZ9-F1
#
_entry.id   AF-A0A914BRZ9-F1
#
_cell.length_a   1.000
_cell.length_b   1.000
_cell.length_c   1.000
_cell.angle_alpha   90.00
_cell.angle_beta   90.00
_cell.angle_gamma   90.00
#
_symmetry.space_group_name_H-M   'P 1'
#
loop_
_entity.id
_entity.type
_entity.pdbx_description
1 polymer ?
#
loop_
_entity_poly.entity_id
_entity_poly.type
_entity_poly.pdbx_seq_one_letter_code
_entity_poly.pdbx_strand_id
1 'polypeptide(L)'
;MAASTAKFPSFIKSKLSTKVCIVVFILAIIFSQIRLVVMVGLCKVTCDTLPLPRTYVVYRLQPGEVIEVDGKLVDKAWTEISPTEPFVDIQGKYFPKPRFETWAKLRYDDTYLYIGGYLQETDVFANQTKHDSVVFKDNDFEVFTDPDGSTHWYKEFEINAINTTWDLILNKPYINGGSPNSGFEMPTMKSAIYVDGPVNNPLINDSYWTVELALPLKDLVTNDSVARAPPKNGDQWRINFSRVEWHVRNVNGHYEKVPGLPEDNWVWSPQHVINMHLPERWGIIQFSTDKVNGSKFMRDPKWPMYSSLVAVYNAEKIFNAIAGYYTSNLTQLELPSYVTEGLCAGKPQITVINNYNFNATVKPLDSTLPTGHVRDDRYIWFS
;
A
#
# COMPACT_ATOMS: atom_id res chain seq x y z
N MET A 1 -8.99 -16.23 38.01
CA MET A 1 -10.14 -15.67 38.77
C MET A 1 -10.06 -14.16 38.62
N ALA A 2 -11.00 -13.41 38.04
CA ALA A 2 -12.39 -13.66 37.72
C ALA A 2 -12.74 -13.04 36.34
N ALA A 3 -13.60 -13.72 35.60
CA ALA A 3 -14.18 -13.24 34.35
C ALA A 3 -15.40 -12.36 34.65
N SER A 4 -15.51 -11.22 33.96
CA SER A 4 -16.69 -10.36 33.97
C SER A 4 -17.41 -10.52 32.63
N THR A 5 -18.63 -11.05 32.70
CA THR A 5 -19.56 -11.22 31.58
C THR A 5 -20.50 -10.02 31.51
N ALA A 6 -20.53 -9.33 30.37
CA ALA A 6 -21.50 -8.28 30.11
C ALA A 6 -22.77 -8.86 29.45
N LYS A 7 -23.93 -8.58 30.07
CA LYS A 7 -25.27 -8.96 29.60
C LYS A 7 -25.79 -7.95 28.57
N PHE A 8 -26.40 -8.42 27.50
CA PHE A 8 -27.22 -7.62 26.57
C PHE A 8 -28.69 -7.55 27.04
N PRO A 9 -29.38 -6.41 26.89
CA PRO A 9 -30.80 -6.29 27.22
C PRO A 9 -31.72 -6.65 26.04
N SER A 10 -32.84 -7.28 26.38
CA SER A 10 -33.99 -7.62 25.55
C SER A 10 -34.96 -6.45 25.36
N PHE A 11 -35.59 -6.31 24.18
CA PHE A 11 -36.95 -5.76 23.90
C PHE A 11 -37.05 -5.75 22.33
N ILE A 12 -38.10 -6.15 21.60
CA ILE A 12 -39.56 -5.88 21.64
C ILE A 12 -40.30 -7.00 20.85
N LYS A 13 -41.50 -7.40 21.33
CA LYS A 13 -42.50 -8.20 20.60
C LYS A 13 -43.43 -7.29 19.78
N SER A 14 -43.75 -7.63 18.53
CA SER A 14 -45.10 -7.39 17.98
C SER A 14 -45.44 -8.26 16.75
N LYS A 15 -46.45 -9.12 16.95
CA LYS A 15 -47.54 -9.56 16.05
C LYS A 15 -47.34 -9.50 14.53
N LEU A 16 -47.46 -10.66 13.87
CA LEU A 16 -48.11 -10.76 12.56
C LEU A 16 -49.08 -11.95 12.57
N SER A 17 -50.36 -11.67 12.30
CA SER A 17 -51.47 -12.61 12.26
C SER A 17 -51.77 -13.01 10.82
N THR A 18 -52.01 -14.30 10.64
CA THR A 18 -52.46 -15.02 9.46
C THR A 18 -53.80 -14.52 8.89
N LYS A 19 -53.86 -14.38 7.56
CA LYS A 19 -55.01 -14.40 6.61
C LYS A 19 -54.48 -13.75 5.31
N VAL A 20 -54.45 -14.32 4.10
CA VAL A 20 -55.40 -15.19 3.38
C VAL A 20 -54.64 -15.88 2.21
N CYS A 21 -54.88 -17.17 2.01
CA CYS A 21 -54.53 -17.92 0.80
C CYS A 21 -55.35 -17.43 -0.42
N ILE A 22 -54.71 -17.43 -1.60
CA ILE A 22 -55.22 -17.68 -2.96
C ILE A 22 -54.38 -16.78 -3.89
N VAL A 23 -53.27 -17.34 -4.40
CA VAL A 23 -52.91 -17.47 -5.82
C VAL A 23 -51.65 -18.34 -5.82
N VAL A 24 -51.86 -19.64 -5.65
CA VAL A 24 -50.87 -20.68 -5.94
C VAL A 24 -51.39 -21.37 -7.19
N PHE A 25 -50.55 -21.38 -8.23
CA PHE A 25 -50.61 -22.31 -9.35
C PHE A 25 -51.83 -22.20 -10.29
N ILE A 26 -51.73 -21.29 -11.26
CA ILE A 26 -52.18 -21.57 -12.62
C ILE A 26 -51.03 -21.17 -13.57
N LEU A 27 -50.40 -22.20 -14.14
CA LEU A 27 -49.74 -22.22 -15.47
C LEU A 27 -48.50 -21.31 -15.61
N ALA A 28 -47.28 -21.79 -15.39
CA ALA A 28 -46.58 -22.67 -16.33
C ALA A 28 -47.00 -22.41 -17.79
N ILE A 29 -46.07 -21.91 -18.62
CA ILE A 29 -46.23 -21.47 -20.02
C ILE A 29 -46.55 -19.96 -20.15
N ILE A 30 -45.62 -19.08 -19.76
CA ILE A 30 -45.02 -18.03 -20.63
C ILE A 30 -43.60 -17.74 -20.10
N PHE A 31 -42.76 -18.78 -19.98
CA PHE A 31 -41.30 -18.60 -19.92
C PHE A 31 -40.78 -18.47 -21.36
N SER A 32 -41.17 -17.39 -22.03
CA SER A 32 -40.66 -17.01 -23.33
C SER A 32 -39.55 -16.00 -23.14
N GLN A 33 -38.32 -16.52 -23.09
CA GLN A 33 -37.20 -15.96 -23.86
C GLN A 33 -36.93 -14.46 -23.68
N ILE A 34 -36.64 -14.01 -22.46
CA ILE A 34 -35.73 -12.87 -22.29
C ILE A 34 -34.65 -13.31 -21.30
N ARG A 35 -33.67 -14.05 -21.83
CA ARG A 35 -32.34 -14.04 -21.21
C ARG A 35 -31.84 -12.62 -21.33
N LEU A 36 -31.88 -11.87 -20.24
CA LEU A 36 -31.07 -10.68 -20.11
C LEU A 36 -29.62 -11.16 -20.11
N VAL A 37 -29.06 -11.36 -21.30
CA VAL A 37 -27.63 -11.52 -21.50
C VAL A 37 -27.06 -10.16 -21.16
N VAL A 38 -26.72 -9.96 -19.89
CA VAL A 38 -25.72 -8.97 -19.53
C VAL A 38 -24.46 -9.48 -20.23
N MET A 39 -24.18 -8.95 -21.43
CA MET A 39 -22.83 -8.97 -21.97
C MET A 39 -22.00 -8.13 -20.99
N VAL A 40 -21.58 -8.76 -19.89
CA VAL A 40 -20.31 -8.41 -19.29
C VAL A 40 -19.34 -8.70 -20.43
N GLY A 41 -18.97 -7.65 -21.18
CA GLY A 41 -17.85 -7.74 -22.07
C GLY A 41 -16.71 -8.27 -21.21
N LEU A 42 -16.36 -9.55 -21.40
CA LEU A 42 -15.17 -10.14 -20.83
C LEU A 42 -14.05 -9.27 -21.38
N CYS A 43 -13.65 -8.26 -20.60
CA CYS A 43 -12.37 -7.60 -20.80
C CYS A 43 -11.38 -8.75 -20.66
N LYS A 44 -10.98 -9.35 -21.79
CA LYS A 44 -10.05 -10.46 -21.78
C LYS A 44 -8.78 -9.90 -21.15
N VAL A 45 -8.46 -10.40 -19.96
CA VAL A 45 -7.21 -10.08 -19.30
C VAL A 45 -6.10 -10.60 -20.21
N THR A 46 -5.47 -9.68 -20.92
CA THR A 46 -4.20 -9.90 -21.60
C THR A 46 -3.06 -9.64 -20.63
N CYS A 47 -1.89 -10.16 -20.92
CA CYS A 47 -0.71 -10.01 -20.06
C CYS A 47 -0.32 -8.54 -19.85
N ASP A 48 -0.53 -7.73 -20.88
CA ASP A 48 -0.29 -6.29 -20.84
C ASP A 48 -1.34 -5.52 -20.01
N THR A 49 -2.51 -6.13 -19.79
CA THR A 49 -3.62 -5.55 -19.03
C THR A 49 -3.76 -6.10 -17.61
N LEU A 50 -2.82 -6.94 -17.15
CA LEU A 50 -2.80 -7.33 -15.74
C LEU A 50 -2.81 -6.06 -14.88
N PRO A 51 -3.58 -6.00 -13.79
CA PRO A 51 -3.56 -4.81 -12.93
C PRO A 51 -2.15 -4.57 -12.38
N LEU A 52 -1.72 -3.31 -12.37
CA LEU A 52 -0.58 -2.84 -11.59
C LEU A 52 -1.10 -2.05 -10.40
N PRO A 53 -0.36 -2.01 -9.28
CA PRO A 53 -0.53 -0.90 -8.33
C PRO A 53 -0.15 0.42 -9.01
N ARG A 54 -0.28 1.55 -8.31
CA ARG A 54 0.12 2.84 -8.89
C ARG A 54 1.61 2.84 -9.24
N THR A 55 1.95 3.57 -10.29
CA THR A 55 3.31 3.59 -10.85
C THR A 55 3.84 5.00 -10.99
N TYR A 56 5.12 5.23 -10.74
CA TYR A 56 5.74 6.56 -10.88
C TYR A 56 7.17 6.46 -11.42
N VAL A 57 7.58 7.37 -12.31
CA VAL A 57 8.96 7.43 -12.82
C VAL A 57 9.74 8.47 -12.03
N VAL A 58 10.83 8.04 -11.40
CA VAL A 58 11.68 8.88 -10.55
C VAL A 58 12.89 9.30 -11.36
N TYR A 59 12.98 10.59 -11.68
CA TYR A 59 14.04 11.13 -12.51
C TYR A 59 15.25 11.56 -11.68
N ARG A 60 16.44 11.19 -12.16
CA ARG A 60 17.71 11.59 -11.56
C ARG A 60 17.86 13.11 -11.60
N LEU A 61 18.46 13.71 -10.56
CA LEU A 61 18.93 15.09 -10.61
C LEU A 61 20.02 15.23 -11.68
N GLN A 62 19.82 16.14 -12.61
CA GLN A 62 20.81 16.47 -13.65
C GLN A 62 21.91 17.35 -13.06
N PRO A 63 23.11 17.41 -13.69
CA PRO A 63 24.19 18.26 -13.20
C PRO A 63 23.74 19.72 -12.99
N GLY A 64 23.92 20.23 -11.77
CA GLY A 64 23.52 21.59 -11.37
C GLY A 64 22.10 21.71 -10.81
N GLU A 65 21.28 20.66 -10.87
CA GLU A 65 20.04 20.59 -10.11
C GLU A 65 20.34 20.25 -8.65
N VAL A 66 19.67 20.95 -7.74
CA VAL A 66 19.80 20.79 -6.29
C VAL A 66 18.40 20.78 -5.70
N ILE A 67 18.23 19.99 -4.64
CA ILE A 67 17.09 20.06 -3.73
C ILE A 67 17.64 20.53 -2.38
N GLU A 68 17.22 21.72 -1.95
CA GLU A 68 17.48 22.23 -0.61
C GLU A 68 16.36 21.71 0.29
N VAL A 69 16.70 20.78 1.20
CA VAL A 69 15.71 20.20 2.13
C VAL A 69 15.39 21.24 3.22
N ASP A 70 14.51 22.19 2.89
CA ASP A 70 14.09 23.33 3.73
C ASP A 70 12.60 23.29 4.10
N GLY A 71 11.89 22.29 3.60
CA GLY A 71 10.48 21.99 3.81
C GLY A 71 9.60 22.51 2.67
N LYS A 72 10.13 23.25 1.69
CA LYS A 72 9.34 23.94 0.66
C LYS A 72 9.54 23.30 -0.71
N LEU A 73 8.42 22.93 -1.34
CA LEU A 73 8.41 22.33 -2.68
C LEU A 73 8.52 23.35 -3.82
N VAL A 74 9.36 24.38 -3.66
CA VAL A 74 9.53 25.50 -4.60
C VAL A 74 10.77 25.38 -5.47
N ASP A 75 11.69 24.49 -5.13
CA ASP A 75 12.89 24.25 -5.93
C ASP A 75 12.54 23.86 -7.36
N LYS A 76 13.38 24.30 -8.29
CA LYS A 76 13.20 24.00 -9.72
C LYS A 76 13.06 22.50 -9.95
N ALA A 77 13.87 21.68 -9.26
CA ALA A 77 13.83 20.22 -9.35
C ALA A 77 12.46 19.62 -8.98
N TRP A 78 11.69 20.26 -8.09
CA TRP A 78 10.33 19.87 -7.72
C TRP A 78 9.29 20.39 -8.71
N THR A 79 9.42 21.63 -9.15
CA THR A 79 8.43 22.28 -10.03
C THR A 79 8.39 21.68 -11.44
N GLU A 80 9.47 21.05 -11.89
CA GLU A 80 9.56 20.45 -13.23
C GLU A 80 8.92 19.06 -13.36
N ILE A 81 8.65 18.38 -12.24
CA ILE A 81 8.03 17.04 -12.24
C ILE A 81 6.56 17.09 -11.82
N SER A 82 5.75 16.21 -12.41
CA SER A 82 4.37 16.00 -11.99
C SER A 82 4.31 15.27 -10.64
N PRO A 83 3.32 15.59 -9.77
CA PRO A 83 3.07 14.81 -8.57
C PRO A 83 2.54 13.41 -8.91
N THR A 84 2.56 12.51 -7.93
CA THR A 84 1.78 11.27 -7.96
C THR A 84 0.29 11.59 -8.10
N GLU A 85 -0.52 10.60 -8.46
CA GLU A 85 -1.97 10.74 -8.29
C GLU A 85 -2.31 10.99 -6.81
N PRO A 86 -3.38 11.77 -6.51
CA PRO A 86 -3.78 12.03 -5.13
C PRO A 86 -4.07 10.76 -4.35
N PHE A 87 -3.79 10.80 -3.06
CA PHE A 87 -4.01 9.67 -2.15
C PHE A 87 -5.49 9.29 -2.13
N VAL A 88 -5.76 8.04 -1.76
CA VAL A 88 -7.09 7.45 -1.64
C VAL A 88 -7.22 6.77 -0.30
N ASP A 89 -8.44 6.47 0.11
CA ASP A 89 -8.67 5.55 1.23
C ASP A 89 -7.92 4.23 1.03
N ILE A 90 -7.25 3.74 2.08
CA ILE A 90 -6.44 2.52 2.06
C ILE A 90 -7.22 1.28 1.60
N GLN A 91 -8.54 1.25 1.80
CA GLN A 91 -9.44 0.19 1.35
C GLN A 91 -9.78 0.30 -0.14
N GLY A 92 -9.47 1.43 -0.77
CA GLY A 92 -9.50 1.66 -2.21
C GLY A 92 -10.69 2.47 -2.71
N LYS A 93 -10.79 2.58 -4.03
CA LYS A 93 -11.66 3.56 -4.75
C LYS A 93 -13.18 3.52 -4.46
N TYR A 94 -13.67 2.48 -3.79
CA TYR A 94 -15.10 2.34 -3.47
C TYR A 94 -15.46 2.89 -2.09
N PHE A 95 -14.47 3.32 -1.31
CA PHE A 95 -14.63 3.99 -0.03
C PHE A 95 -14.63 5.53 -0.21
N PRO A 96 -15.07 6.29 0.80
CA PRO A 96 -15.08 7.75 0.74
C PRO A 96 -13.72 8.31 0.30
N LYS A 97 -13.75 9.36 -0.53
CA LYS A 97 -12.51 10.06 -0.90
C LYS A 97 -11.94 10.79 0.32
N PRO A 98 -10.60 10.93 0.41
CA PRO A 98 -9.95 11.77 1.39
C PRO A 98 -10.59 13.17 1.49
N ARG A 99 -10.75 13.67 2.71
CA ARG A 99 -11.30 15.01 2.97
C ARG A 99 -10.34 16.12 2.55
N PHE A 100 -9.05 15.80 2.56
CA PHE A 100 -7.98 16.71 2.18
C PHE A 100 -7.10 16.09 1.11
N GLU A 101 -6.66 16.90 0.16
CA GLU A 101 -5.76 16.44 -0.89
C GLU A 101 -4.38 16.13 -0.31
N THR A 102 -3.78 15.03 -0.77
CA THR A 102 -2.41 14.65 -0.45
C THR A 102 -1.77 13.99 -1.64
N TRP A 103 -0.54 14.37 -1.97
CA TRP A 103 0.24 13.78 -3.06
C TRP A 103 1.74 13.85 -2.74
N ALA A 104 2.54 13.06 -3.45
CA ALA A 104 4.00 13.03 -3.33
C ALA A 104 4.69 13.35 -4.66
N LYS A 105 5.97 13.72 -4.60
CA LYS A 105 6.90 13.88 -5.71
C LYS A 105 8.20 13.20 -5.36
N LEU A 106 8.90 12.65 -6.35
CA LEU A 106 10.15 11.94 -6.13
C LEU A 106 11.22 12.34 -7.13
N ARG A 107 12.45 12.53 -6.64
CA ARG A 107 13.70 12.67 -7.41
C ARG A 107 14.77 11.79 -6.77
N TYR A 108 15.91 11.61 -7.42
CA TYR A 108 17.03 10.88 -6.79
C TYR A 108 18.39 11.36 -7.31
N ASP A 109 19.45 11.08 -6.57
CA ASP A 109 20.83 11.16 -7.03
C ASP A 109 21.60 9.89 -6.66
N ASP A 110 22.95 9.94 -6.64
CA ASP A 110 23.76 8.78 -6.27
C ASP A 110 23.70 8.41 -4.78
N THR A 111 23.17 9.29 -3.93
CA THR A 111 23.19 9.19 -2.47
C THR A 111 21.78 9.05 -1.90
N TYR A 112 20.84 9.85 -2.39
CA TYR A 112 19.52 10.03 -1.79
C TYR A 112 18.38 9.73 -2.76
N LEU A 113 17.33 9.12 -2.21
CA LEU A 113 15.98 9.22 -2.73
C LEU A 113 15.35 10.47 -2.10
N TYR A 114 14.99 11.45 -2.92
CA TYR A 114 14.31 12.65 -2.46
C TYR A 114 12.80 12.47 -2.58
N ILE A 115 12.07 12.82 -1.53
CA ILE A 115 10.60 12.74 -1.48
C ILE A 115 10.06 14.09 -1.02
N GLY A 116 9.15 14.66 -1.81
CA GLY A 116 8.40 15.86 -1.47
C GLY A 116 6.93 15.52 -1.29
N GLY A 117 6.37 15.75 -0.10
CA GLY A 117 4.96 15.52 0.21
C GLY A 117 4.20 16.84 0.34
N TYR A 118 3.02 16.93 -0.26
CA TYR A 118 2.07 18.01 0.00
C TYR A 118 0.82 17.46 0.67
N LEU A 119 0.43 18.08 1.78
CA LEU A 119 -0.72 17.70 2.58
C LEU A 119 -1.58 18.93 2.79
N GLN A 120 -2.72 19.01 2.11
CA GLN A 120 -3.74 20.00 2.46
C GLN A 120 -4.21 19.72 3.89
N GLU A 121 -4.25 20.74 4.73
CA GLU A 121 -4.64 20.61 6.13
C GLU A 121 -5.12 21.97 6.62
N THR A 122 -6.25 21.99 7.31
CA THR A 122 -6.77 23.19 7.97
C THR A 122 -6.48 23.24 9.45
N ASP A 123 -6.17 22.09 10.04
CA ASP A 123 -6.03 21.90 11.47
C ASP A 123 -4.74 21.16 11.81
N VAL A 124 -3.58 21.79 11.57
CA VAL A 124 -2.29 21.11 11.73
C VAL A 124 -2.02 20.82 13.20
N PHE A 125 -2.06 19.53 13.53
CA PHE A 125 -1.96 18.97 14.87
C PHE A 125 -0.73 18.06 15.00
N ALA A 126 0.19 18.41 15.90
CA ALA A 126 1.38 17.60 16.18
C ALA A 126 1.92 17.78 17.61
N ASN A 127 1.80 16.76 18.45
CA ASN A 127 2.21 16.76 19.86
C ASN A 127 3.37 15.80 20.19
N GLN A 128 3.68 14.86 19.32
CA GLN A 128 4.81 13.96 19.45
C GLN A 128 6.11 14.72 19.17
N THR A 129 6.97 14.84 20.18
CA THR A 129 8.21 15.64 20.12
C THR A 129 9.48 14.81 20.31
N LYS A 130 9.33 13.53 20.65
CA LYS A 130 10.47 12.63 20.89
C LYS A 130 10.71 11.82 19.63
N HIS A 131 11.96 11.81 19.17
CA HIS A 131 12.41 10.84 18.18
C HIS A 131 12.03 9.41 18.63
N ASP A 132 11.54 8.61 17.69
CA ASP A 132 11.02 7.25 17.90
C ASP A 132 9.82 7.14 18.86
N SER A 133 9.05 8.22 18.99
CA SER A 133 7.71 8.11 19.55
C SER A 133 6.72 7.61 18.50
N VAL A 134 5.53 7.21 18.94
CA VAL A 134 4.47 6.71 18.05
C VAL A 134 3.86 7.89 17.29
N VAL A 135 4.47 8.25 16.14
CA VAL A 135 4.24 9.52 15.41
C VAL A 135 2.85 9.58 14.79
N PHE A 136 2.30 8.46 14.31
CA PHE A 136 0.94 8.37 13.76
C PHE A 136 -0.19 8.87 14.68
N LYS A 137 0.09 9.18 15.96
CA LYS A 137 -0.87 9.84 16.85
C LYS A 137 -1.13 11.30 16.50
N ASP A 138 -0.35 11.91 15.63
CA ASP A 138 -0.48 13.28 15.13
C ASP A 138 -0.97 13.30 13.68
N ASN A 139 -1.03 14.48 13.04
CA ASN A 139 -0.94 14.52 11.58
C ASN A 139 0.44 14.00 11.18
N ASP A 140 0.44 12.94 10.40
CA ASP A 140 1.64 12.16 10.10
C ASP A 140 1.72 11.80 8.61
N PHE A 141 2.94 11.79 8.10
CA PHE A 141 3.27 11.37 6.74
C PHE A 141 4.27 10.21 6.80
N GLU A 142 3.94 9.12 6.15
CA GLU A 142 4.72 7.88 6.25
C GLU A 142 5.26 7.49 4.87
N VAL A 143 6.48 6.95 4.84
CA VAL A 143 7.14 6.39 3.66
C VAL A 143 7.48 4.93 3.92
N PHE A 144 7.10 4.07 2.98
CA PHE A 144 7.32 2.63 3.05
C PHE A 144 8.09 2.13 1.85
N THR A 145 9.20 1.41 2.04
CA THR A 145 10.02 0.90 0.92
C THR A 145 10.34 -0.57 1.04
N ASP A 146 10.12 -1.32 -0.03
CA ASP A 146 10.55 -2.71 -0.24
C ASP A 146 11.31 -2.78 -1.58
N PRO A 147 12.58 -2.36 -1.62
CA PRO A 147 13.26 -2.10 -2.88
C PRO A 147 13.43 -3.32 -3.79
N ASP A 148 13.57 -4.52 -3.24
CA ASP A 148 13.66 -5.76 -4.02
C ASP A 148 12.30 -6.47 -4.23
N GLY A 149 11.23 -5.97 -3.59
CA GLY A 149 9.88 -6.49 -3.71
C GLY A 149 9.67 -7.83 -3.04
N SER A 150 10.57 -8.24 -2.15
CA SER A 150 10.54 -9.55 -1.49
C SER A 150 9.47 -9.68 -0.41
N THR A 151 8.85 -8.57 -0.03
CA THR A 151 7.96 -8.38 1.13
C THR A 151 8.65 -8.49 2.49
N HIS A 152 9.97 -8.67 2.51
CA HIS A 152 10.77 -8.82 3.71
C HIS A 152 11.79 -7.69 3.80
N TRP A 153 12.27 -7.43 5.02
CA TRP A 153 13.26 -6.37 5.29
C TRP A 153 12.87 -5.00 4.77
N TYR A 154 11.57 -4.72 4.70
CA TYR A 154 11.06 -3.43 4.24
C TYR A 154 11.19 -2.38 5.34
N LYS A 155 11.27 -1.12 4.94
CA LYS A 155 11.51 0.02 5.82
C LYS A 155 10.25 0.85 5.90
N GLU A 156 10.09 1.46 7.05
CA GLU A 156 9.04 2.41 7.38
C GLU A 156 9.71 3.63 8.00
N PHE A 157 9.24 4.80 7.59
CA PHE A 157 9.65 6.09 8.10
C PHE A 157 8.40 6.94 8.30
N GLU A 158 8.22 7.47 9.51
CA GLU A 158 7.13 8.38 9.88
C GLU A 158 7.70 9.78 10.19
N ILE A 159 6.92 10.82 9.90
CA ILE A 159 7.25 12.21 10.20
C ILE A 159 5.99 13.06 10.41
N ASN A 160 5.92 13.75 11.54
CA ASN A 160 4.82 14.69 11.80
C ASN A 160 5.11 16.13 11.36
N ALA A 161 4.11 16.99 11.50
CA ALA A 161 4.17 18.40 11.12
C ALA A 161 5.14 19.28 11.94
N ILE A 162 5.85 18.73 12.94
CA ILE A 162 6.95 19.41 13.67
C ILE A 162 8.30 18.73 13.48
N ASN A 163 8.44 17.91 12.43
CA ASN A 163 9.68 17.23 12.03
C ASN A 163 10.18 16.21 13.07
N THR A 164 9.28 15.64 13.89
CA THR A 164 9.60 14.48 14.72
C THR A 164 9.54 13.24 13.84
N THR A 165 10.63 12.47 13.84
CA THR A 165 10.79 11.30 12.97
C THR A 165 10.82 10.00 13.76
N TRP A 166 10.44 8.92 13.08
CA TRP A 166 10.65 7.53 13.51
C TRP A 166 10.98 6.68 12.30
N ASP A 167 12.04 5.88 12.35
CA ASP A 167 12.31 4.86 11.35
C ASP A 167 12.51 3.47 11.95
N LEU A 168 12.14 2.47 11.14
CA LEU A 168 12.27 1.09 11.52
C LEU A 168 12.37 0.17 10.30
N ILE A 169 12.94 -1.01 10.52
CA ILE A 169 12.97 -2.10 9.55
C ILE A 169 12.14 -3.28 10.04
N LEU A 170 11.35 -3.88 9.16
CA LEU A 170 10.53 -5.04 9.46
C LEU A 170 11.04 -6.26 8.72
N ASN A 171 11.31 -7.34 9.44
CA ASN A 171 11.81 -8.56 8.82
C ASN A 171 10.80 -9.22 7.87
N LYS A 172 9.49 -9.07 8.13
CA LYS A 172 8.37 -9.56 7.30
C LYS A 172 7.05 -8.91 7.75
N PRO A 173 5.91 -9.11 7.05
CA PRO A 173 4.62 -8.56 7.44
C PRO A 173 4.16 -9.02 8.83
N TYR A 174 3.47 -8.15 9.58
CA TYR A 174 2.90 -8.50 10.90
C TYR A 174 1.95 -9.70 10.84
N ILE A 175 1.14 -9.80 9.79
CA ILE A 175 0.23 -10.93 9.57
C ILE A 175 0.98 -12.28 9.38
N ASN A 176 2.28 -12.21 9.10
CA ASN A 176 3.18 -13.35 8.97
C ASN A 176 4.06 -13.55 10.23
N GLY A 177 3.72 -12.90 11.35
CA GLY A 177 4.49 -12.93 12.59
C GLY A 177 5.78 -12.11 12.53
N GLY A 178 5.81 -11.05 11.71
CA GLY A 178 6.92 -10.11 11.64
C GLY A 178 7.12 -9.32 12.93
N SER A 179 8.31 -8.77 13.10
CA SER A 179 8.66 -7.91 14.23
C SER A 179 9.38 -6.67 13.72
N PRO A 180 9.03 -5.48 14.24
CA PRO A 180 9.72 -4.26 13.88
C PRO A 180 11.04 -4.17 14.64
N ASN A 181 12.05 -3.58 14.02
CA ASN A 181 13.28 -3.18 14.69
C ASN A 181 13.44 -1.67 14.55
N SER A 182 13.00 -0.95 15.59
CA SER A 182 13.16 0.51 15.73
C SER A 182 14.57 0.93 16.19
N GLY A 183 15.54 0.02 16.20
CA GLY A 183 16.96 0.37 16.32
C GLY A 183 17.67 0.49 14.97
N PHE A 184 16.92 0.37 13.87
CA PHE A 184 17.38 0.76 12.55
C PHE A 184 17.38 2.28 12.46
N GLU A 185 18.39 2.83 11.78
CA GLU A 185 18.63 4.27 11.70
C GLU A 185 19.12 4.64 10.31
N MET A 186 18.73 5.82 9.82
CA MET A 186 19.24 6.44 8.60
C MET A 186 20.08 7.68 8.93
N PRO A 187 21.33 7.53 9.44
CA PRO A 187 22.07 8.62 10.10
C PRO A 187 22.45 9.80 9.18
N THR A 188 22.37 9.62 7.87
CA THR A 188 22.68 10.67 6.88
C THR A 188 21.44 11.28 6.23
N MET A 189 20.24 10.87 6.68
CA MET A 189 18.96 11.43 6.25
C MET A 189 18.92 12.95 6.50
N LYS A 190 18.15 13.64 5.66
CA LYS A 190 17.70 15.00 5.94
C LYS A 190 16.18 15.05 5.85
N SER A 191 15.56 15.83 6.73
CA SER A 191 14.12 16.09 6.71
C SER A 191 13.84 17.54 7.07
N ALA A 192 12.81 18.11 6.45
CA ALA A 192 12.32 19.43 6.77
C ALA A 192 10.81 19.52 6.53
N ILE A 193 10.15 20.37 7.32
CA ILE A 193 8.71 20.63 7.27
C ILE A 193 8.49 22.12 7.06
N TYR A 194 7.51 22.45 6.23
CA TYR A 194 6.93 23.78 6.15
C TYR A 194 5.42 23.70 6.42
N VAL A 195 4.90 24.62 7.23
CA VAL A 195 3.47 24.74 7.54
C VAL A 195 3.00 26.13 7.14
N ASP A 196 1.94 26.21 6.34
CA ASP A 196 1.32 27.48 5.97
C ASP A 196 0.30 27.92 7.02
N GLY A 197 0.84 28.31 8.17
CA GLY A 197 0.08 28.70 9.35
C GLY A 197 0.70 28.16 10.66
N PRO A 198 0.00 28.31 11.79
CA PRO A 198 0.48 27.88 13.10
C PRO A 198 0.11 26.43 13.45
N VAL A 199 1.11 25.60 13.73
CA VAL A 199 0.88 24.28 14.33
C VAL A 199 0.22 24.39 15.70
N ASN A 200 -0.74 23.49 15.97
CA ASN A 200 -1.46 23.36 17.24
C ASN A 200 -2.28 24.59 17.66
N ASN A 201 -2.73 25.44 16.73
CA ASN A 201 -3.52 26.61 17.04
C ASN A 201 -4.91 26.58 16.37
N PRO A 202 -5.96 26.10 17.08
CA PRO A 202 -7.30 25.94 16.52
C PRO A 202 -8.08 27.24 16.34
N LEU A 203 -7.43 28.40 16.48
CA LEU A 203 -8.03 29.72 16.25
C LEU A 203 -7.64 30.29 14.88
N ILE A 204 -6.67 29.69 14.20
CA ILE A 204 -6.18 30.11 12.90
C ILE A 204 -6.11 28.87 12.03
N ASN A 205 -6.93 28.83 10.99
CA ASN A 205 -6.88 27.71 10.05
C ASN A 205 -5.61 27.77 9.21
N ASP A 206 -4.96 26.63 9.07
CA ASP A 206 -3.89 26.42 8.11
C ASP A 206 -4.45 26.22 6.68
N SER A 207 -3.56 26.20 5.70
CA SER A 207 -3.93 25.81 4.32
C SER A 207 -3.35 24.46 3.91
N TYR A 208 -2.09 24.21 4.29
CA TYR A 208 -1.36 22.99 4.00
C TYR A 208 -0.08 22.93 4.83
N TRP A 209 0.55 21.76 4.82
CA TRP A 209 1.94 21.59 5.17
C TRP A 209 2.64 20.73 4.12
N THR A 210 3.97 20.85 4.06
CA THR A 210 4.82 20.11 3.13
C THR A 210 5.94 19.42 3.87
N VAL A 211 6.34 18.27 3.31
CA VAL A 211 7.44 17.43 3.78
C VAL A 211 8.50 17.42 2.69
N GLU A 212 9.76 17.60 3.08
CA GLU A 212 10.90 17.24 2.23
C GLU A 212 11.81 16.26 2.94
N LEU A 213 12.17 15.18 2.25
CA LEU A 213 13.04 14.13 2.73
C LEU A 213 14.17 13.89 1.74
N ALA A 214 15.37 13.65 2.24
CA ALA A 214 16.47 13.02 1.52
C ALA A 214 16.84 11.72 2.25
N LEU A 215 16.30 10.60 1.76
CA LEU A 215 16.49 9.26 2.35
C LEU A 215 17.73 8.59 1.76
N PRO A 216 18.72 8.14 2.55
CA PRO A 216 19.93 7.54 2.01
C PRO A 216 19.63 6.21 1.31
N LEU A 217 19.88 6.13 0.00
CA LEU A 217 19.60 4.93 -0.80
C LEU A 217 20.28 3.68 -0.24
N LYS A 218 21.50 3.83 0.30
CA LYS A 218 22.27 2.74 0.90
C LYS A 218 21.58 2.11 2.11
N ASP A 219 20.87 2.91 2.90
CA ASP A 219 20.23 2.45 4.13
C ASP A 219 18.88 1.81 3.78
N LEU A 220 18.18 2.35 2.77
CA LEU A 220 16.95 1.79 2.22
C LEU A 220 17.11 0.37 1.64
N VAL A 221 18.30 -0.01 1.15
CA VAL A 221 18.56 -1.37 0.62
C VAL A 221 19.20 -2.32 1.64
N THR A 222 19.26 -1.93 2.92
CA THR A 222 19.82 -2.78 3.98
C THR A 222 19.06 -4.11 4.08
N ASN A 223 19.78 -5.23 4.07
CA ASN A 223 19.25 -6.61 4.09
C ASN A 223 18.46 -7.05 2.84
N ASP A 224 18.41 -6.21 1.80
CA ASP A 224 17.83 -6.61 0.53
C ASP A 224 18.75 -7.61 -0.20
N SER A 225 18.14 -8.50 -0.97
CA SER A 225 18.86 -9.58 -1.66
C SER A 225 19.26 -9.21 -3.09
N VAL A 226 18.56 -8.25 -3.70
CA VAL A 226 18.74 -7.89 -5.13
C VAL A 226 18.88 -6.38 -5.36
N ALA A 227 18.25 -5.55 -4.53
CA ALA A 227 18.28 -4.11 -4.71
C ALA A 227 19.67 -3.52 -4.50
N ARG A 228 19.90 -2.35 -5.08
CA ARG A 228 21.21 -1.69 -5.15
C ARG A 228 21.09 -0.21 -4.89
N ALA A 229 22.14 0.35 -4.28
CA ALA A 229 22.29 1.77 -4.07
C ALA A 229 23.65 2.23 -4.66
N PRO A 230 23.68 3.18 -5.62
CA PRO A 230 22.52 3.78 -6.28
C PRO A 230 21.82 2.83 -7.28
N PRO A 231 20.52 3.05 -7.55
CA PRO A 231 19.76 2.29 -8.54
C PRO A 231 20.28 2.57 -9.96
N LYS A 232 20.21 1.56 -10.82
CA LYS A 232 20.44 1.66 -12.26
C LYS A 232 19.23 2.25 -12.96
N ASN A 233 19.46 2.80 -14.16
CA ASN A 233 18.38 3.18 -15.06
C ASN A 233 17.47 1.97 -15.34
N GLY A 234 16.17 2.12 -15.10
CA GLY A 234 15.17 1.08 -15.26
C GLY A 234 14.96 0.16 -14.05
N ASP A 235 15.77 0.28 -12.99
CA ASP A 235 15.50 -0.44 -11.74
C ASP A 235 14.12 -0.02 -11.19
N GLN A 236 13.41 -0.97 -10.59
CA GLN A 236 12.09 -0.74 -10.01
C GLN A 236 12.05 -1.16 -8.55
N TRP A 237 11.48 -0.30 -7.70
CA TRP A 237 11.28 -0.57 -6.27
C TRP A 237 9.80 -0.55 -5.93
N ARG A 238 9.44 -1.30 -4.89
CA ARG A 238 8.14 -1.15 -4.24
C ARG A 238 8.23 0.01 -3.25
N ILE A 239 7.29 0.94 -3.34
CA ILE A 239 7.19 2.07 -2.41
C ILE A 239 5.74 2.47 -2.23
N ASN A 240 5.40 2.97 -1.06
CA ASN A 240 4.13 3.63 -0.86
C ASN A 240 4.26 4.77 0.16
N PHE A 241 3.21 5.57 0.21
CA PHE A 241 3.08 6.70 1.10
C PHE A 241 1.75 6.60 1.83
N SER A 242 1.72 7.02 3.08
CA SER A 242 0.52 7.12 3.89
C SER A 242 0.41 8.50 4.52
N ARG A 243 -0.82 8.92 4.76
CA ARG A 243 -1.19 9.99 5.67
C ARG A 243 -2.13 9.39 6.70
N VAL A 244 -1.75 9.51 7.97
CA VAL A 244 -2.65 9.24 9.08
C VAL A 244 -3.31 10.56 9.48
N GLU A 245 -4.62 10.57 9.40
CA GLU A 245 -5.43 11.77 9.54
C GLU A 245 -6.42 11.63 10.70
N TRP A 246 -6.24 12.43 11.74
CA TRP A 246 -7.14 12.41 12.90
C TRP A 246 -8.23 13.46 12.78
N HIS A 247 -9.45 13.08 13.13
CA HIS A 247 -10.50 14.05 13.40
C HIS A 247 -10.19 14.80 14.70
N VAL A 248 -9.92 16.10 14.60
CA VAL A 248 -9.71 16.97 15.76
C VAL A 248 -10.84 18.00 15.92
N ARG A 249 -10.98 18.53 17.13
CA ARG A 249 -11.91 19.60 17.49
C ARG A 249 -11.22 20.63 18.38
N ASN A 250 -11.62 21.88 18.27
CA ASN A 250 -11.22 22.93 19.20
C ASN A 250 -11.92 22.74 20.55
N VAL A 251 -11.15 22.58 21.62
CA VAL A 251 -11.62 22.59 23.00
C VAL A 251 -10.82 23.64 23.75
N ASN A 252 -11.45 24.77 24.09
CA ASN A 252 -10.82 25.85 24.87
C ASN A 252 -9.47 26.36 24.32
N GLY A 253 -9.28 26.36 23.00
CA GLY A 253 -8.07 26.89 22.36
C GLY A 253 -6.97 25.85 22.11
N HIS A 254 -7.22 24.56 22.31
CA HIS A 254 -6.34 23.47 21.86
C HIS A 254 -7.11 22.40 21.06
N TYR A 255 -6.39 21.64 20.25
CA TYR A 255 -6.94 20.50 19.53
C TYR A 255 -7.09 19.28 20.45
N GLU A 256 -8.26 18.66 20.40
CA GLU A 256 -8.48 17.32 20.93
C GLU A 256 -9.01 16.41 19.84
N LYS A 257 -8.60 15.14 19.83
CA LYS A 257 -9.20 14.12 18.96
C LYS A 257 -10.68 13.97 19.28
N VAL A 258 -11.51 13.80 18.25
CA VAL A 258 -12.94 13.54 18.41
C VAL A 258 -13.12 12.14 19.02
N PRO A 259 -13.73 12.02 20.21
CA PRO A 259 -13.86 10.73 20.87
C PRO A 259 -14.68 9.73 20.06
N GLY A 260 -14.17 8.49 19.95
CA GLY A 260 -14.87 7.38 19.29
C GLY A 260 -14.78 7.36 17.76
N LEU A 261 -14.08 8.32 17.15
CA LEU A 261 -13.72 8.24 15.73
C LEU A 261 -12.30 7.67 15.58
N PRO A 262 -12.10 6.69 14.68
CA PRO A 262 -10.77 6.24 14.32
C PRO A 262 -10.08 7.29 13.45
N GLU A 263 -8.79 7.10 13.23
CA GLU A 263 -8.03 7.78 12.20
C GLU A 263 -8.45 7.37 10.79
N ASP A 264 -8.43 8.34 9.89
CA ASP A 264 -8.50 8.15 8.45
C ASP A 264 -7.11 7.71 7.96
N ASN A 265 -7.05 6.63 7.17
CA ASN A 265 -5.80 6.12 6.58
C ASN A 265 -5.82 6.32 5.07
N TRP A 266 -5.06 7.30 4.57
CA TRP A 266 -5.03 7.63 3.15
C TRP A 266 -3.66 7.34 2.55
N VAL A 267 -3.62 6.67 1.41
CA VAL A 267 -2.40 6.15 0.82
C VAL A 267 -2.30 6.46 -0.67
N TRP A 268 -1.08 6.47 -1.22
CA TRP A 268 -0.91 6.58 -2.66
C TRP A 268 -1.46 5.34 -3.39
N SER A 269 -0.89 4.15 -3.18
CA SER A 269 -1.41 2.89 -3.73
C SER A 269 -2.23 2.14 -2.67
N PRO A 270 -3.50 1.79 -2.91
CA PRO A 270 -4.36 1.17 -1.89
C PRO A 270 -3.99 -0.29 -1.58
N GLN A 271 -4.10 -0.68 -0.31
CA GLN A 271 -3.90 -2.06 0.16
C GLN A 271 -5.19 -2.90 0.05
N HIS A 272 -6.34 -2.24 -0.08
CA HIS A 272 -7.68 -2.86 -0.10
C HIS A 272 -8.12 -3.46 1.24
N VAL A 273 -7.43 -3.10 2.31
CA VAL A 273 -7.70 -3.43 3.71
C VAL A 273 -6.95 -2.41 4.56
N ILE A 274 -7.44 -2.09 5.75
CA ILE A 274 -6.74 -1.21 6.71
C ILE A 274 -5.55 -1.99 7.30
N ASN A 275 -4.48 -2.10 6.51
CA ASN A 275 -3.22 -2.75 6.86
C ASN A 275 -2.13 -2.31 5.87
N MET A 276 -1.32 -1.35 6.29
CA MET A 276 -0.26 -0.78 5.45
C MET A 276 0.91 -1.75 5.21
N HIS A 277 1.11 -2.73 6.10
CA HIS A 277 2.19 -3.72 6.06
C HIS A 277 1.90 -4.88 5.11
N LEU A 278 1.54 -4.55 3.87
CA LEU A 278 1.34 -5.47 2.75
C LEU A 278 2.18 -5.03 1.54
N PRO A 279 3.51 -5.22 1.56
CA PRO A 279 4.43 -4.66 0.56
C PRO A 279 4.11 -5.07 -0.89
N GLU A 280 3.53 -6.26 -1.07
CA GLU A 280 3.11 -6.75 -2.38
C GLU A 280 1.94 -5.97 -3.00
N ARG A 281 1.38 -4.97 -2.30
CA ARG A 281 0.33 -4.05 -2.78
C ARG A 281 0.77 -2.59 -2.96
N TRP A 282 1.95 -2.24 -2.45
CA TRP A 282 2.54 -0.91 -2.61
C TRP A 282 2.71 -0.50 -4.08
N GLY A 283 2.88 0.79 -4.31
CA GLY A 283 3.17 1.30 -5.64
C GLY A 283 4.52 0.80 -6.16
N ILE A 284 4.78 1.07 -7.44
CA ILE A 284 6.05 0.75 -8.09
C ILE A 284 6.67 2.04 -8.60
N ILE A 285 7.90 2.33 -8.19
CA ILE A 285 8.70 3.39 -8.81
C ILE A 285 9.68 2.79 -9.81
N GLN A 286 9.96 3.53 -10.89
CA GLN A 286 11.03 3.20 -11.85
C GLN A 286 12.05 4.34 -11.89
N PHE A 287 13.32 4.03 -11.63
CA PHE A 287 14.41 5.00 -11.70
C PHE A 287 14.78 5.29 -13.16
N SER A 288 14.96 6.58 -13.48
CA SER A 288 15.33 7.02 -14.83
C SER A 288 16.48 8.02 -14.81
N THR A 289 17.49 7.77 -15.62
CA THR A 289 18.59 8.71 -15.89
C THR A 289 18.27 9.69 -17.01
N ASP A 290 17.15 9.49 -17.72
CA ASP A 290 16.71 10.38 -18.78
C ASP A 290 16.32 11.75 -18.18
N LYS A 291 16.20 12.76 -19.05
CA LYS A 291 15.62 14.05 -18.65
C LYS A 291 14.20 13.84 -18.16
N VAL A 292 13.73 14.74 -17.30
CA VAL A 292 12.33 14.77 -16.84
C VAL A 292 11.37 14.65 -18.04
N ASN A 293 10.39 13.76 -17.93
CA ASN A 293 9.43 13.38 -18.97
C ASN A 293 10.03 12.72 -20.22
N GLY A 294 11.31 12.35 -20.21
CA GLY A 294 12.00 11.67 -21.31
C GLY A 294 11.69 10.17 -21.42
N SER A 295 11.18 9.57 -20.35
CA SER A 295 10.87 8.13 -20.29
C SER A 295 9.44 7.88 -19.83
N LYS A 296 8.89 6.71 -20.16
CA LYS A 296 7.64 6.21 -19.60
C LYS A 296 7.92 5.03 -18.67
N PHE A 297 7.00 4.80 -17.73
CA PHE A 297 7.05 3.61 -16.91
C PHE A 297 6.98 2.37 -17.81
N MET A 298 7.91 1.44 -17.63
CA MET A 298 7.96 0.18 -18.35
C MET A 298 7.49 -0.93 -17.43
N ARG A 299 6.54 -1.74 -17.91
CA ARG A 299 6.08 -2.88 -17.13
C ARG A 299 7.21 -3.90 -16.96
N ASP A 300 7.50 -4.32 -15.72
CA ASP A 300 8.46 -5.39 -15.49
C ASP A 300 7.98 -6.68 -16.17
N PRO A 301 8.76 -7.30 -17.07
CA PRO A 301 8.40 -8.57 -17.69
C PRO A 301 8.21 -9.71 -16.67
N LYS A 302 8.70 -9.56 -15.43
CA LYS A 302 8.47 -10.50 -14.32
C LYS A 302 7.11 -10.33 -13.64
N TRP A 303 6.36 -9.27 -13.92
CA TRP A 303 5.09 -8.98 -13.25
C TRP A 303 4.06 -10.11 -13.33
N PRO A 304 3.86 -10.81 -14.46
CA PRO A 304 2.95 -11.96 -14.51
C PRO A 304 3.29 -13.06 -13.50
N MET A 305 4.58 -13.35 -13.30
CA MET A 305 5.02 -14.30 -12.28
C MET A 305 4.80 -13.74 -10.87
N TYR A 306 5.21 -12.50 -10.61
CA TYR A 306 5.03 -11.85 -9.30
C TYR A 306 3.56 -11.84 -8.87
N SER A 307 2.68 -11.36 -9.74
CA SER A 307 1.23 -11.28 -9.49
C SER A 307 0.59 -12.66 -9.28
N SER A 308 1.04 -13.68 -10.02
CA SER A 308 0.59 -15.07 -9.84
C SER A 308 1.04 -15.64 -8.49
N LEU A 309 2.26 -15.38 -8.05
CA LEU A 309 2.78 -15.82 -6.75
C LEU A 309 2.00 -15.18 -5.59
N VAL A 310 1.69 -13.88 -5.69
CA VAL A 310 0.83 -13.18 -4.73
C VAL A 310 -0.57 -13.79 -4.68
N ALA A 311 -1.16 -14.11 -5.84
CA ALA A 311 -2.47 -14.76 -5.91
C ALA A 311 -2.45 -16.16 -5.26
N VAL A 312 -1.44 -16.96 -5.52
CA VAL A 312 -1.24 -18.29 -4.91
C VAL A 312 -1.11 -18.18 -3.40
N TYR A 313 -0.23 -17.31 -2.92
CA TYR A 313 -0.02 -17.12 -1.49
C TYR A 313 -1.33 -16.71 -0.77
N ASN A 314 -2.09 -15.77 -1.34
CA ASN A 314 -3.35 -15.32 -0.74
C ASN A 314 -4.40 -16.45 -0.75
N ALA A 315 -4.51 -17.21 -1.84
CA ALA A 315 -5.46 -18.32 -1.94
C ALA A 315 -5.11 -19.44 -0.96
N GLU A 316 -3.82 -19.77 -0.77
CA GLU A 316 -3.37 -20.74 0.23
C GLU A 316 -3.70 -20.29 1.66
N LYS A 317 -3.52 -18.99 1.99
CA LYS A 317 -3.88 -18.47 3.32
C LYS A 317 -5.39 -18.54 3.57
N ILE A 318 -6.21 -18.23 2.58
CA ILE A 318 -7.68 -18.35 2.67
C ILE A 318 -8.07 -19.82 2.84
N PHE A 319 -7.52 -20.71 2.01
CA PHE A 319 -7.79 -22.14 2.09
C PHE A 319 -7.39 -22.72 3.45
N ASN A 320 -6.19 -22.41 3.95
CA ASN A 320 -5.71 -22.87 5.24
C ASN A 320 -6.58 -22.39 6.41
N ALA A 321 -7.07 -21.15 6.36
CA ALA A 321 -7.97 -20.62 7.40
C ALA A 321 -9.30 -21.40 7.51
N ILE A 322 -9.72 -22.06 6.43
CA ILE A 322 -10.96 -22.86 6.38
C ILE A 322 -10.69 -24.34 6.62
N ALA A 323 -9.69 -24.90 5.94
CA ALA A 323 -9.40 -26.33 5.89
C ALA A 323 -8.43 -26.80 6.97
N GLY A 324 -7.61 -25.90 7.53
CA GLY A 324 -6.59 -26.21 8.53
C GLY A 324 -5.27 -26.78 7.99
N TYR A 325 -5.08 -26.82 6.66
CA TYR A 325 -3.84 -27.25 5.99
C TYR A 325 -3.63 -26.51 4.66
N TYR A 326 -2.44 -26.60 4.06
CA TYR A 326 -2.15 -26.09 2.70
C TYR A 326 -2.28 -27.18 1.64
N THR A 327 -2.58 -26.81 0.39
CA THR A 327 -2.84 -27.78 -0.68
C THR A 327 -1.88 -27.62 -1.86
N SER A 328 -1.67 -28.69 -2.63
CA SER A 328 -0.99 -28.59 -3.94
C SER A 328 -1.98 -28.63 -5.10
N ASN A 329 -3.27 -28.83 -4.81
CA ASN A 329 -4.30 -28.93 -5.81
C ASN A 329 -4.88 -27.55 -6.13
N LEU A 330 -4.48 -26.99 -7.28
CA LEU A 330 -4.94 -25.68 -7.76
C LEU A 330 -6.46 -25.59 -7.91
N THR A 331 -7.19 -26.69 -8.09
CA THR A 331 -8.66 -26.65 -8.22
C THR A 331 -9.37 -26.39 -6.89
N GLN A 332 -8.66 -26.48 -5.76
CA GLN A 332 -9.17 -26.15 -4.43
C GLN A 332 -8.91 -24.68 -4.05
N LEU A 333 -8.11 -23.97 -4.85
CA LEU A 333 -7.72 -22.59 -4.61
C LEU A 333 -8.56 -21.65 -5.46
N GLU A 334 -9.08 -20.60 -4.85
CA GLU A 334 -9.76 -19.52 -5.57
C GLU A 334 -8.73 -18.62 -6.26
N LEU A 335 -8.33 -19.04 -7.47
CA LEU A 335 -7.31 -18.36 -8.27
C LEU A 335 -7.92 -17.67 -9.50
N PRO A 336 -7.39 -16.51 -9.92
CA PRO A 336 -7.77 -15.88 -11.18
C PRO A 336 -7.51 -16.78 -12.39
N SER A 337 -8.34 -16.67 -13.43
CA SER A 337 -8.21 -17.48 -14.65
C SER A 337 -6.84 -17.37 -15.33
N TYR A 338 -6.23 -16.18 -15.34
CA TYR A 338 -4.90 -15.99 -15.93
C TYR A 338 -3.81 -16.81 -15.24
N VAL A 339 -4.00 -17.18 -13.97
CA VAL A 339 -3.10 -18.04 -13.20
C VAL A 339 -3.40 -19.52 -13.47
N THR A 340 -4.68 -19.94 -13.40
CA THR A 340 -5.08 -21.35 -13.55
C THR A 340 -4.95 -21.87 -14.98
N GLU A 341 -5.16 -21.00 -15.97
CA GLU A 341 -4.99 -21.28 -17.39
C GLU A 341 -3.54 -21.13 -17.86
N GLY A 342 -2.69 -20.43 -17.08
CA GLY A 342 -1.29 -20.17 -17.43
C GLY A 342 -1.15 -19.25 -18.64
N LEU A 343 -1.95 -18.19 -18.70
CA LEU A 343 -2.04 -17.31 -19.88
C LEU A 343 -0.80 -16.41 -20.04
N CYS A 344 -0.25 -15.93 -18.92
CA CYS A 344 0.80 -14.91 -18.91
C CYS A 344 2.09 -15.35 -18.21
N ALA A 345 2.01 -16.47 -17.49
CA ALA A 345 3.12 -17.17 -16.88
C ALA A 345 2.74 -18.66 -16.83
N GLY A 346 3.72 -19.54 -16.63
CA GLY A 346 3.46 -20.96 -16.43
C GLY A 346 2.57 -21.21 -15.22
N LYS A 347 1.81 -22.31 -15.23
CA LYS A 347 0.93 -22.66 -14.10
C LYS A 347 1.74 -22.83 -12.81
N PRO A 348 1.25 -22.33 -11.66
CA PRO A 348 1.95 -22.48 -10.40
C PRO A 348 2.24 -23.94 -10.07
N GLN A 349 3.43 -24.22 -9.55
CA GLN A 349 3.79 -25.51 -8.97
C GLN A 349 3.91 -25.33 -7.47
N ILE A 350 3.05 -25.98 -6.70
CA ILE A 350 2.99 -25.87 -5.24
C ILE A 350 3.51 -27.16 -4.60
N THR A 351 4.45 -27.02 -3.68
CA THR A 351 4.95 -28.10 -2.83
C THR A 351 4.51 -27.85 -1.40
N VAL A 352 3.63 -28.70 -0.88
CA VAL A 352 3.19 -28.67 0.51
C VAL A 352 4.17 -29.46 1.38
N ILE A 353 4.56 -28.89 2.52
CA ILE A 353 5.49 -29.48 3.46
C ILE A 353 4.75 -29.76 4.76
N ASN A 354 4.62 -31.05 5.10
CA ASN A 354 3.96 -31.52 6.33
C ASN A 354 2.55 -30.95 6.57
N ASN A 355 1.82 -30.52 5.54
CA ASN A 355 0.52 -29.85 5.62
C ASN A 355 0.52 -28.46 6.30
N TYR A 356 1.65 -27.97 6.80
CA TYR A 356 1.75 -26.73 7.60
C TYR A 356 2.56 -25.62 6.95
N ASN A 357 3.27 -25.91 5.87
CA ASN A 357 4.02 -24.92 5.08
C ASN A 357 3.86 -25.23 3.59
N PHE A 358 4.17 -24.26 2.75
CA PHE A 358 4.22 -24.46 1.31
C PHE A 358 5.30 -23.58 0.66
N ASN A 359 5.83 -24.07 -0.44
CA ASN A 359 6.56 -23.28 -1.41
C ASN A 359 5.83 -23.35 -2.74
N ALA A 360 5.74 -22.23 -3.46
CA ALA A 360 5.18 -22.20 -4.80
C ALA A 360 6.15 -21.55 -5.78
N THR A 361 6.15 -22.05 -7.01
CA THR A 361 6.98 -21.53 -8.10
C THR A 361 6.13 -21.23 -9.32
N VAL A 362 6.50 -20.19 -10.05
CA VAL A 362 5.85 -19.78 -11.31
C VAL A 362 6.94 -19.53 -12.34
N LYS A 363 6.99 -20.39 -13.36
CA LYS A 363 7.95 -20.26 -14.47
C LYS A 363 7.48 -19.20 -15.46
N PRO A 364 8.38 -18.44 -16.08
CA PRO A 364 8.01 -17.57 -17.19
C PRO A 364 7.63 -18.37 -18.44
N LEU A 365 6.88 -17.73 -19.35
CA LEU A 365 6.68 -18.25 -20.71
C LEU A 365 7.92 -18.02 -21.59
N ASP A 366 8.61 -16.90 -21.37
CA ASP A 366 9.92 -16.61 -21.96
C ASP A 366 11.02 -17.23 -21.09
N SER A 367 11.73 -18.22 -21.60
CA SER A 367 12.79 -18.93 -20.88
C SER A 367 14.03 -18.08 -20.57
N THR A 368 14.13 -16.85 -21.09
CA THR A 368 15.21 -15.92 -20.75
C THR A 368 14.97 -15.19 -19.42
N LEU A 369 13.74 -15.20 -18.92
CA LEU A 369 13.37 -14.61 -17.63
C LEU A 369 13.64 -15.62 -16.49
N PRO A 370 13.87 -15.13 -15.25
CA PRO A 370 14.04 -16.00 -14.10
C PRO A 370 12.72 -16.62 -13.64
N THR A 371 12.80 -17.74 -12.93
CA THR A 371 11.63 -18.37 -12.28
C THR A 371 11.33 -17.63 -10.99
N GLY A 372 10.05 -17.31 -10.76
CA GLY A 372 9.60 -16.70 -9.52
C GLY A 372 9.21 -17.73 -8.47
N HIS A 373 9.42 -17.40 -7.20
CA HIS A 373 9.14 -18.27 -6.05
C HIS A 373 8.46 -17.50 -4.93
N VAL A 374 7.64 -18.20 -4.14
CA VAL A 374 7.05 -17.67 -2.90
C VAL A 374 7.00 -18.75 -1.82
N ARG A 375 7.25 -18.37 -0.56
CA ARG A 375 7.07 -19.22 0.62
C ARG A 375 5.80 -18.87 1.39
N ASP A 376 5.41 -19.72 2.34
CA ASP A 376 4.26 -19.50 3.22
C ASP A 376 4.40 -18.35 4.22
N ASP A 377 5.61 -17.79 4.37
CA ASP A 377 5.86 -16.54 5.09
C ASP A 377 5.76 -15.28 4.21
N ARG A 378 5.36 -15.44 2.95
CA ARG A 378 5.23 -14.40 1.91
C ARG A 378 6.54 -13.96 1.25
N TYR A 379 7.69 -14.55 1.60
CA TYR A 379 8.94 -14.17 0.94
C TYR A 379 8.90 -14.48 -0.57
N ILE A 380 9.07 -13.47 -1.43
CA ILE A 380 9.07 -13.59 -2.89
C ILE A 380 10.48 -13.35 -3.43
N TRP A 381 10.95 -14.18 -4.36
CA TRP A 381 12.23 -13.98 -5.04
C TRP A 381 12.23 -14.59 -6.44
N PHE A 382 13.29 -14.29 -7.21
CA PHE A 382 13.50 -14.81 -8.56
C PHE A 382 14.87 -15.49 -8.67
N SER A 383 14.95 -16.61 -9.40
CA SER A 383 16.18 -17.40 -9.62
C SER A 383 16.45 -17.72 -11.07
#